data_AF-A0A147K7H0-F1
#
_entry.id   AF-A0A147K7H0-F1
#
_cell.length_a   1.000
_cell.length_b   1.000
_cell.length_c   1.000
_cell.angle_alpha   90.00
_cell.angle_beta   90.00
_cell.angle_gamma   90.00
#
_symmetry.space_group_name_H-M   'P 1'
#
loop_
_entity.id
_entity.type
_entity.pdbx_description
1 polymer ?
#
loop_
_entity_poly.entity_id
_entity_poly.type
_entity_poly.pdbx_seq_one_letter_code
_entity_poly.pdbx_strand_id
1 'polypeptide(L)'
;MLQEIIEYRKQGLSFRKIAANLNTTVGKVQYQWIKYQKQLEAEKEEVSSTPTVVKENTKPARQGIKKRVNSVLPVKSLWRKKSESYFHITFSHPTRIYCYWHLSSYILSQVTPQTVLTLRLFDVTDIVFNGHNAHYYTDTYVRTEQRDWFFSGLKGNRSYCIDLGVKDGSGSFFSYLRSNCIHTPASTIRGTNQEPLVRFLQETDSEPNWIEHVSTYSYYVVKEESL
;
A
#
# COMPACT_ATOMS: atom_id res chain seq x y z
N MET A 1 41.26 11.07 -18.32
CA MET A 1 39.99 10.56 -17.74
C MET A 1 38.81 11.53 -17.94
N LEU A 2 38.71 12.67 -17.22
CA LEU A 2 37.52 13.55 -17.32
C LEU A 2 37.29 14.15 -18.72
N GLN A 3 38.36 14.59 -19.38
CA GLN A 3 38.30 15.11 -20.77
C GLN A 3 37.80 14.05 -21.76
N GLU A 4 38.31 12.81 -21.64
CA GLU A 4 37.87 11.67 -22.47
C GLU A 4 36.40 11.32 -22.22
N ILE A 5 35.93 11.37 -20.96
CA ILE A 5 34.50 11.19 -20.63
C ILE A 5 33.66 12.26 -21.32
N ILE A 6 34.12 13.52 -21.37
CA ILE A 6 33.43 14.63 -22.04
C ILE A 6 33.35 14.41 -23.55
N GLU A 7 34.45 14.01 -24.17
CA GLU A 7 34.50 13.71 -25.61
C GLU A 7 33.57 12.56 -25.97
N TYR A 8 33.62 11.44 -25.24
CA TYR A 8 32.73 10.31 -25.47
C TYR A 8 31.26 10.65 -25.20
N ARG A 9 30.97 11.55 -24.25
CA ARG A 9 29.59 12.03 -24.04
C ARG A 9 29.11 12.95 -25.16
N LYS A 10 29.98 13.78 -25.75
CA LYS A 10 29.65 14.56 -26.96
C LYS A 10 29.38 13.65 -28.16
N GLN A 11 30.06 12.51 -28.24
CA GLN A 11 29.82 11.47 -29.25
C GLN A 11 28.59 10.59 -28.94
N GLY A 12 27.89 10.80 -27.82
CA GLY A 12 26.66 10.09 -27.47
C GLY A 12 26.84 8.70 -26.87
N LEU A 13 28.05 8.31 -26.44
CA LEU A 13 28.28 7.01 -25.82
C LEU A 13 27.65 6.90 -24.43
N SER A 14 27.18 5.69 -24.08
CA SER A 14 26.64 5.38 -22.76
C SER A 14 27.76 5.20 -21.73
N PHE A 15 27.48 5.51 -20.46
CA PHE A 15 28.47 5.38 -19.39
C PHE A 15 29.06 3.98 -19.24
N ARG A 16 28.30 2.94 -19.61
CA ARG A 16 28.79 1.55 -19.61
C ARG A 16 29.84 1.32 -20.70
N LYS A 17 29.64 1.87 -21.90
CA LYS A 17 30.62 1.82 -22.99
C LYS A 17 31.86 2.66 -22.69
N ILE A 18 31.68 3.82 -22.06
CA ILE A 18 32.80 4.69 -21.64
C ILE A 18 33.65 3.99 -20.57
N ALA A 19 33.01 3.37 -19.58
CA ALA A 19 33.70 2.62 -18.54
C ALA A 19 34.51 1.43 -19.11
N ALA A 20 33.95 0.72 -20.09
CA ALA A 20 34.64 -0.35 -20.80
C ALA A 20 35.85 0.17 -21.60
N ASN A 21 35.72 1.29 -22.32
CA ASN A 21 36.82 1.86 -23.12
C ASN A 21 37.95 2.42 -22.25
N LEU A 22 37.62 2.99 -21.08
CA LEU A 22 38.60 3.56 -20.14
C LEU A 22 39.13 2.54 -19.13
N ASN A 23 38.74 1.26 -19.22
CA ASN A 23 39.06 0.21 -18.23
C ASN A 23 38.79 0.64 -16.77
N THR A 24 37.63 1.25 -16.53
CA THR A 24 37.20 1.72 -15.21
C THR A 24 35.79 1.24 -14.85
N THR A 25 35.34 1.51 -13.62
CA THR A 25 33.97 1.17 -13.20
C THR A 25 32.98 2.26 -13.60
N VAL A 26 31.74 1.86 -13.87
CA VAL A 26 30.65 2.78 -14.26
C VAL A 26 30.44 3.88 -13.20
N GLY A 27 30.55 3.53 -11.92
CA GLY A 27 30.41 4.49 -10.82
C GLY A 27 31.47 5.59 -10.83
N LYS A 28 32.73 5.28 -11.17
CA LYS A 28 33.80 6.29 -11.26
C LYS A 28 33.54 7.28 -12.40
N VAL A 29 33.05 6.79 -13.54
CA VAL A 29 32.68 7.63 -14.70
C VAL A 29 31.50 8.54 -14.36
N GLN A 30 30.47 8.01 -13.72
CA GLN A 30 29.30 8.80 -13.30
C GLN A 30 29.68 9.87 -12.29
N TYR A 31 30.50 9.52 -11.29
CA TYR A 31 30.96 10.45 -10.28
C TYR A 31 31.71 11.64 -10.89
N GLN A 32 32.63 11.38 -11.83
CA GLN A 32 33.37 12.43 -12.52
C GLN A 32 32.48 13.33 -13.38
N TRP A 33 31.49 12.75 -14.07
CA TRP A 33 30.54 13.51 -14.88
C TRP A 33 29.67 14.45 -14.05
N ILE A 34 29.12 13.97 -12.94
CA ILE A 34 28.28 14.77 -12.03
C ILE A 34 29.10 15.90 -11.41
N LYS A 35 30.34 15.61 -11.00
CA LYS A 35 31.26 16.61 -10.45
C LYS A 35 31.55 17.73 -11.45
N TYR A 36 31.74 17.39 -12.73
CA TYR A 36 31.94 18.35 -13.81
C TYR A 36 30.72 19.24 -14.06
N GLN A 37 29.52 18.68 -14.10
CA GLN A 37 28.29 19.45 -14.28
C GLN A 37 28.09 20.49 -13.18
N LYS A 38 28.36 20.10 -11.93
CA LYS A 38 28.26 21.00 -10.77
C LYS A 38 29.27 22.15 -10.83
N GLN A 39 30.47 21.91 -11.37
CA GLN A 39 31.47 22.96 -11.59
C GLN A 39 31.04 23.94 -12.68
N LEU A 40 30.45 23.45 -13.78
CA LEU A 40 29.89 24.32 -14.82
C LEU A 40 28.70 25.16 -14.33
N GLU A 41 27.89 24.63 -13.42
CA GLU A 41 26.79 25.38 -12.79
C GLU A 41 27.33 26.48 -11.87
N ALA A 42 28.33 26.18 -11.05
CA ALA A 42 28.98 27.16 -10.19
C ALA A 42 29.70 28.27 -10.98
N GLU A 43 30.40 27.94 -12.07
CA GLU A 43 31.07 28.92 -12.93
C GLU A 43 30.08 29.82 -13.68
N LYS A 44 28.87 29.32 -14.02
CA LYS A 44 27.81 30.14 -14.61
C LYS A 44 27.17 31.10 -13.62
N GLU A 45 27.14 30.76 -12.33
CA GLU A 45 26.63 31.64 -11.28
C GLU A 45 27.60 32.80 -10.99
N GLU A 46 28.92 32.57 -11.01
CA GLU A 46 29.93 33.61 -10.74
C GLU A 46 30.08 34.67 -11.85
N VAL A 47 29.96 34.29 -13.12
CA VAL A 47 30.08 35.22 -14.28
C VAL A 47 28.90 36.22 -14.38
N SER A 48 27.81 36.01 -13.63
CA SER A 48 26.61 36.85 -13.69
C SER A 48 26.57 38.05 -12.72
N SER A 49 27.66 38.34 -12.00
CA SER A 49 27.67 39.32 -10.90
C SER A 49 28.34 40.68 -11.24
N THR A 50 27.65 41.54 -12.02
CA THR A 50 27.72 43.02 -11.86
C THR A 50 26.30 43.63 -12.01
N PRO A 51 26.04 44.79 -11.39
CA PRO A 51 24.74 45.04 -10.75
C PRO A 51 23.76 45.73 -11.70
N THR A 52 22.57 45.17 -11.88
CA THR A 52 21.37 45.98 -12.14
C THR A 52 20.09 45.15 -11.99
N VAL A 53 19.21 45.67 -11.13
CA VAL A 53 17.77 45.39 -10.99
C VAL A 53 17.41 43.94 -10.66
N VAL A 54 17.12 43.74 -9.37
CA VAL A 54 16.40 42.60 -8.80
C VAL A 54 15.16 42.30 -9.65
N LYS A 55 15.23 41.23 -10.43
CA LYS A 55 14.05 40.45 -10.82
C LYS A 55 14.16 39.12 -10.12
N GLU A 56 13.37 38.98 -9.06
CA GLU A 56 13.14 37.71 -8.37
C GLU A 56 12.62 36.68 -9.37
N ASN A 57 13.49 35.80 -9.86
CA ASN A 57 13.08 34.53 -10.44
C ASN A 57 12.70 33.60 -9.28
N THR A 58 11.52 33.85 -8.72
CA THR A 58 10.82 32.86 -7.91
C THR A 58 10.66 31.59 -8.75
N LYS A 59 11.19 30.47 -8.25
CA LYS A 59 10.81 29.13 -8.74
C LYS A 59 9.29 29.12 -8.91
N PRO A 60 8.70 28.51 -9.95
CA PRO A 60 7.25 28.38 -9.98
C PRO A 60 6.88 27.56 -8.74
N ALA A 61 6.42 28.25 -7.69
CA ALA A 61 5.72 27.61 -6.61
C ALA A 61 4.64 26.82 -7.32
N ARG A 62 4.57 25.51 -7.08
CA ARG A 62 3.41 24.73 -7.46
C ARG A 62 2.22 25.50 -6.90
N GLN A 63 1.53 26.25 -7.73
CA GLN A 63 0.23 26.82 -7.42
C GLN A 63 -0.71 25.62 -7.45
N GLY A 64 -0.63 24.81 -6.40
CA GLY A 64 -1.78 24.05 -6.00
C GLY A 64 -2.84 25.10 -5.78
N ILE A 65 -3.86 25.11 -6.65
CA ILE A 65 -5.10 25.80 -6.35
C ILE A 65 -5.56 25.18 -5.04
N LYS A 66 -5.25 25.83 -3.92
CA LYS A 66 -5.97 25.61 -2.67
C LYS A 66 -7.36 26.13 -2.99
N LYS A 67 -8.24 25.26 -3.48
CA LYS A 67 -9.67 25.53 -3.38
C LYS A 67 -9.88 25.82 -1.91
N ARG A 68 -10.07 27.09 -1.57
CA ARG A 68 -10.64 27.45 -0.28
C ARG A 68 -12.01 26.80 -0.29
N VAL A 69 -12.11 25.63 0.30
CA VAL A 69 -13.40 25.07 0.68
C VAL A 69 -13.90 25.98 1.80
N ASN A 70 -14.50 27.10 1.40
CA ASN A 70 -15.29 27.93 2.29
C ASN A 70 -16.57 27.15 2.63
N SER A 71 -16.42 26.19 3.52
CA SER A 71 -17.47 25.67 4.39
C SER A 71 -16.81 24.74 5.39
N VAL A 72 -15.90 25.27 6.23
CA VAL A 72 -15.68 24.64 7.54
C VAL A 72 -16.96 24.93 8.32
N LEU A 73 -17.95 24.06 8.12
CA LEU A 73 -19.02 23.90 9.09
C LEU A 73 -18.35 23.75 10.45
N PRO A 74 -18.84 24.42 11.51
CA PRO A 74 -18.21 24.34 12.81
C PRO A 74 -18.14 22.86 13.21
N VAL A 75 -16.91 22.37 13.40
CA VAL A 75 -16.58 20.98 13.78
C VAL A 75 -17.33 20.54 15.05
N LYS A 76 -17.88 21.49 15.80
CA LYS A 76 -18.78 21.24 16.94
C LYS A 76 -20.13 20.59 16.57
N SER A 77 -20.57 20.65 15.30
CA SER A 77 -21.82 19.99 14.84
C SER A 77 -21.63 18.54 14.37
N LEU A 78 -20.39 18.06 14.24
CA LEU A 78 -20.07 16.67 13.90
C LEU A 78 -20.16 15.71 15.10
N TRP A 79 -20.30 16.24 16.31
CA TRP A 79 -20.64 15.48 17.52
C TRP A 79 -22.15 15.35 17.72
N ARG A 80 -22.95 15.59 16.66
CA ARG A 80 -24.36 15.19 16.62
C ARG A 80 -24.40 13.67 16.60
N LYS A 81 -24.36 13.04 17.79
CA LYS A 81 -24.43 11.59 18.06
C LYS A 81 -24.49 10.77 16.79
N LYS A 82 -23.33 10.58 16.15
CA LYS A 82 -23.24 9.79 14.94
C LYS A 82 -23.58 8.38 15.40
N SER A 83 -24.68 7.84 14.89
CA SER A 83 -24.96 6.42 15.04
C SER A 83 -23.90 5.71 14.20
N GLU A 84 -22.70 5.52 14.75
CA GLU A 84 -21.54 4.98 14.05
C GLU A 84 -21.79 3.52 13.77
N SER A 85 -22.54 3.29 12.69
CA SER A 85 -22.62 1.97 12.10
C SER A 85 -21.23 1.68 11.53
N TYR A 86 -20.67 0.54 11.90
CA TYR A 86 -19.34 0.14 11.49
C TYR A 86 -19.37 -1.29 11.01
N PHE A 87 -18.43 -1.63 10.13
CA PHE A 87 -18.27 -2.97 9.62
C PHE A 87 -16.79 -3.24 9.40
N HIS A 88 -16.26 -4.27 10.09
CA HIS A 88 -14.86 -4.61 10.05
C HIS A 88 -14.67 -6.11 9.82
N ILE A 89 -13.60 -6.43 9.10
CA ILE A 89 -13.13 -7.80 8.89
C ILE A 89 -11.74 -7.96 9.50
N THR A 90 -11.49 -9.12 10.08
CA THR A 90 -10.21 -9.50 10.69
C THR A 90 -9.83 -10.93 10.34
N PHE A 91 -8.54 -11.23 10.41
CA PHE A 91 -8.04 -12.58 10.22
C PHE A 91 -8.41 -13.47 11.39
N SER A 92 -8.91 -14.68 11.08
CA SER A 92 -9.04 -15.77 12.04
C SER A 92 -8.08 -16.92 11.70
N HIS A 93 -7.99 -17.28 10.42
CA HIS A 93 -7.15 -18.36 9.90
C HIS A 93 -6.71 -18.02 8.46
N PRO A 94 -5.65 -18.64 7.88
CA PRO A 94 -5.22 -18.38 6.51
C PRO A 94 -6.33 -18.49 5.45
N THR A 95 -7.31 -19.37 5.68
CA THR A 95 -8.46 -19.61 4.80
C THR A 95 -9.79 -19.13 5.40
N ARG A 96 -9.75 -18.41 6.53
CA ARG A 96 -10.95 -17.95 7.24
C ARG A 96 -10.82 -16.52 7.76
N ILE A 97 -11.80 -15.69 7.45
CA ILE A 97 -11.93 -14.36 8.03
C ILE A 97 -13.12 -14.31 8.99
N TYR A 98 -12.97 -13.52 10.04
CA TYR A 98 -14.03 -13.13 10.95
C TYR A 98 -14.52 -11.74 10.55
N CYS A 99 -15.82 -11.50 10.60
CA CYS A 99 -16.38 -10.19 10.38
C CYS A 99 -17.41 -9.86 11.44
N TYR A 100 -17.49 -8.58 11.80
CA TYR A 100 -18.44 -8.09 12.79
C TYR A 100 -18.87 -6.67 12.44
N TRP A 101 -20.12 -6.36 12.78
CA TRP A 101 -20.75 -5.10 12.40
C TRP A 101 -21.72 -4.59 13.47
N HIS A 102 -21.91 -3.28 13.43
CA HIS A 102 -22.97 -2.60 14.14
C HIS A 102 -23.79 -1.80 13.13
N LEU A 103 -25.11 -1.95 13.18
CA LEU A 103 -26.06 -1.20 12.36
C LEU A 103 -26.88 -0.28 13.28
N SER A 104 -26.92 1.00 12.93
CA SER A 104 -27.81 1.97 13.56
C SER A 104 -29.28 1.59 13.37
N SER A 105 -30.13 2.07 14.28
CA SER A 105 -31.58 1.93 14.17
C SER A 105 -32.14 2.49 12.85
N TYR A 106 -31.50 3.51 12.29
CA TYR A 106 -31.87 4.07 10.99
C TYR A 106 -31.70 3.06 9.86
N ILE A 107 -30.55 2.40 9.74
CA ILE A 107 -30.33 1.37 8.70
C ILE A 107 -31.27 0.19 8.94
N LEU A 108 -31.46 -0.21 10.20
CA LEU A 108 -32.37 -1.31 10.54
C LEU A 108 -33.83 -0.99 10.19
N SER A 109 -34.27 0.26 10.29
CA SER A 109 -35.63 0.67 9.86
C SER A 109 -35.84 0.60 8.35
N GLN A 110 -34.77 0.57 7.55
CA GLN A 110 -34.84 0.39 6.09
C GLN A 110 -34.94 -1.09 5.69
N VAL A 111 -34.62 -2.01 6.60
CA VAL A 111 -34.78 -3.44 6.37
C VAL A 111 -36.27 -3.77 6.50
N THR A 112 -36.93 -4.00 5.38
CA THR A 112 -38.34 -4.42 5.34
C THR A 112 -38.45 -5.94 5.38
N PRO A 113 -39.62 -6.49 5.76
CA PRO A 113 -39.86 -7.94 5.74
C PRO A 113 -39.67 -8.60 4.37
N GLN A 114 -39.73 -7.83 3.28
CA GLN A 114 -39.52 -8.30 1.91
C GLN A 114 -38.03 -8.39 1.53
N THR A 115 -37.14 -7.81 2.35
CA THR A 115 -35.71 -7.78 2.10
C THR A 115 -34.96 -8.71 3.03
N VAL A 116 -33.85 -9.27 2.54
CA VAL A 116 -32.99 -10.17 3.33
C VAL A 116 -31.63 -9.52 3.55
N LEU A 117 -31.22 -9.40 4.81
CA LEU A 117 -29.88 -8.91 5.16
C LEU A 117 -28.83 -9.88 4.59
N THR A 118 -27.90 -9.35 3.82
CA THR A 118 -26.97 -10.13 3.02
C THR A 118 -25.56 -9.57 3.15
N LEU A 119 -24.61 -10.45 3.41
CA LEU A 119 -23.18 -10.17 3.29
C LEU A 119 -22.72 -10.62 1.91
N ARG A 120 -22.15 -9.69 1.13
CA ARG A 120 -21.57 -9.98 -0.18
C ARG A 120 -20.05 -9.91 -0.11
N LEU A 121 -19.41 -11.06 -0.18
CA LEU A 121 -17.95 -11.20 -0.23
C LEU A 121 -17.47 -11.03 -1.67
N PHE A 122 -16.54 -10.12 -1.92
CA PHE A 122 -15.93 -9.86 -3.22
C PHE A 122 -14.48 -10.33 -3.25
N ASP A 123 -14.06 -10.97 -4.35
CA ASP A 123 -12.64 -11.08 -4.72
C ASP A 123 -12.23 -9.83 -5.51
N VAL A 124 -11.39 -9.01 -4.90
CA VAL A 124 -10.88 -7.73 -5.42
C VAL A 124 -9.37 -7.77 -5.65
N THR A 125 -8.81 -8.97 -5.83
CA THR A 125 -7.37 -9.18 -6.09
C THR A 125 -6.92 -8.36 -7.30
N ASP A 126 -5.88 -7.54 -7.10
CA ASP A 126 -5.28 -6.67 -8.12
C ASP A 126 -6.25 -5.66 -8.76
N ILE A 127 -7.33 -5.29 -8.05
CA ILE A 127 -8.32 -4.32 -8.53
C ILE A 127 -8.46 -3.13 -7.58
N VAL A 128 -8.52 -1.93 -8.14
CA VAL A 128 -9.02 -0.74 -7.43
C VAL A 128 -10.55 -0.82 -7.38
N PHE A 129 -11.07 -1.31 -6.26
CA PHE A 129 -12.47 -1.66 -6.11
C PHE A 129 -13.40 -0.44 -6.02
N ASN A 130 -14.46 -0.41 -6.83
CA ASN A 130 -15.49 0.64 -6.87
C ASN A 130 -16.88 0.16 -6.41
N GLY A 131 -17.01 -1.09 -5.94
CA GLY A 131 -18.28 -1.71 -5.55
C GLY A 131 -18.93 -2.58 -6.62
N HIS A 132 -18.50 -2.49 -7.87
CA HIS A 132 -19.14 -3.18 -9.00
C HIS A 132 -18.14 -3.96 -9.88
N ASN A 133 -16.84 -3.73 -9.72
CA ASN A 133 -15.78 -4.28 -10.56
C ASN A 133 -14.97 -5.40 -9.88
N ALA A 134 -15.61 -6.38 -9.26
CA ALA A 134 -14.93 -7.54 -8.66
C ALA A 134 -14.73 -8.69 -9.65
N HIS A 135 -13.78 -9.59 -9.40
CA HIS A 135 -13.61 -10.83 -10.19
C HIS A 135 -14.80 -11.76 -10.04
N TYR A 136 -15.26 -11.94 -8.81
CA TYR A 136 -16.49 -12.64 -8.47
C TYR A 136 -16.99 -12.19 -7.09
N TYR A 137 -18.24 -12.54 -6.78
CA TYR A 137 -18.80 -12.35 -5.46
C TYR A 137 -19.61 -13.56 -5.01
N THR A 138 -19.75 -13.71 -3.70
CA THR A 138 -20.61 -14.71 -3.07
C THR A 138 -21.49 -14.07 -2.01
N ASP A 139 -22.78 -14.38 -2.05
CA ASP A 139 -23.77 -13.86 -1.11
C ASP A 139 -23.98 -14.84 0.04
N THR A 140 -24.02 -14.32 1.26
CA THR A 140 -24.42 -15.06 2.47
C THR A 140 -25.55 -14.32 3.15
N TYR A 141 -26.69 -14.99 3.29
CA TYR A 141 -27.85 -14.46 3.98
C TYR A 141 -27.67 -14.58 5.49
N VAL A 142 -27.86 -13.48 6.21
CA VAL A 142 -27.73 -13.41 7.66
C VAL A 142 -29.02 -12.88 8.26
N ARG A 143 -29.28 -13.24 9.52
CA ARG A 143 -30.44 -12.72 10.23
C ARG A 143 -30.18 -11.30 10.72
N THR A 144 -31.24 -10.52 10.88
CA THR A 144 -31.16 -9.12 11.33
C THR A 144 -30.59 -8.98 12.75
N GLU A 145 -30.74 -10.00 13.59
CA GLU A 145 -30.21 -10.03 14.95
C GLU A 145 -28.71 -10.35 15.00
N GLN A 146 -28.16 -10.98 13.95
CA GLN A 146 -26.74 -11.34 13.89
C GLN A 146 -25.86 -10.10 13.73
N ARG A 147 -24.71 -10.12 14.40
CA ARG A 147 -23.74 -9.01 14.41
C ARG A 147 -22.36 -9.43 13.93
N ASP A 148 -22.15 -10.71 13.68
CA ASP A 148 -20.89 -11.26 13.27
C ASP A 148 -21.06 -12.54 12.43
N TRP A 149 -20.00 -12.89 11.70
CA TRP A 149 -19.98 -14.06 10.83
C TRP A 149 -18.56 -14.55 10.54
N PHE A 150 -18.42 -15.81 10.15
CA PHE A 150 -17.17 -16.39 9.66
C PHE A 150 -17.30 -16.80 8.20
N PHE A 151 -16.39 -16.31 7.35
CA PHE A 151 -16.23 -16.81 5.99
C PHE A 151 -15.05 -17.77 5.94
N SER A 152 -15.33 -19.04 5.65
CA SER A 152 -14.34 -20.10 5.47
C SER A 152 -14.15 -20.45 3.99
N GLY A 153 -13.07 -21.18 3.68
CA GLY A 153 -12.80 -21.64 2.32
C GLY A 153 -12.26 -20.55 1.39
N LEU A 154 -11.67 -19.49 1.94
CA LEU A 154 -11.02 -18.46 1.14
C LEU A 154 -9.78 -19.03 0.44
N LYS A 155 -9.63 -18.70 -0.84
CA LYS A 155 -8.42 -19.00 -1.61
C LYS A 155 -7.30 -18.09 -1.13
N GLY A 156 -6.11 -18.64 -0.94
CA GLY A 156 -4.92 -17.88 -0.55
C GLY A 156 -4.37 -17.01 -1.68
N ASN A 157 -3.53 -16.04 -1.31
CA ASN A 157 -2.97 -15.02 -2.21
C ASN A 157 -4.04 -14.21 -2.94
N ARG A 158 -5.12 -13.87 -2.23
CA ARG A 158 -6.28 -13.13 -2.74
C ARG A 158 -6.68 -12.01 -1.79
N SER A 159 -7.14 -10.90 -2.36
CA SER A 159 -7.67 -9.77 -1.60
C SER A 159 -9.19 -9.79 -1.60
N TYR A 160 -9.78 -9.74 -0.42
CA TYR A 160 -11.22 -9.77 -0.24
C TYR A 160 -11.74 -8.50 0.44
N CYS A 161 -12.97 -8.12 0.07
CA CYS A 161 -13.75 -7.05 0.69
C CYS A 161 -15.19 -7.55 0.85
N ILE A 162 -15.91 -7.07 1.87
CA ILE A 162 -17.30 -7.46 2.10
C ILE A 162 -18.18 -6.22 2.14
N ASP A 163 -19.32 -6.31 1.46
CA ASP A 163 -20.42 -5.36 1.64
C ASP A 163 -21.52 -6.00 2.48
N LEU A 164 -22.01 -5.25 3.47
CA LEU A 164 -23.19 -5.56 4.24
C LEU A 164 -24.35 -4.73 3.68
N GLY A 165 -25.41 -5.42 3.25
CA GLY A 165 -26.52 -4.81 2.55
C GLY A 165 -27.80 -5.62 2.64
N VAL A 166 -28.79 -5.24 1.84
CA VAL A 166 -30.04 -5.99 1.68
C VAL A 166 -30.19 -6.47 0.26
N LYS A 167 -30.81 -7.64 0.13
CA LYS A 167 -31.27 -8.16 -1.15
C LYS A 167 -32.79 -8.09 -1.19
N ASP A 168 -33.31 -7.47 -2.23
CA ASP A 168 -34.75 -7.39 -2.48
C ASP A 168 -35.28 -8.71 -3.07
N GLY A 169 -36.61 -8.90 -3.07
CA GLY A 169 -37.27 -10.06 -3.66
C GLY A 169 -36.99 -10.22 -5.17
N SER A 170 -36.62 -9.13 -5.85
CA SER A 170 -36.12 -9.16 -7.24
C SER A 170 -34.71 -9.76 -7.39
N GLY A 171 -33.98 -9.98 -6.30
CA GLY A 171 -32.59 -10.42 -6.30
C GLY A 171 -31.57 -9.28 -6.41
N SER A 172 -32.02 -8.03 -6.54
CA SER A 172 -31.16 -6.84 -6.56
C SER A 172 -30.55 -6.61 -5.18
N PHE A 173 -29.25 -6.32 -5.14
CA PHE A 173 -28.52 -6.09 -3.89
C PHE A 173 -28.17 -4.61 -3.71
N PHE A 174 -28.42 -4.10 -2.51
CA PHE A 174 -28.11 -2.74 -2.12
C PHE A 174 -27.20 -2.74 -0.88
N SER A 175 -26.03 -2.12 -0.99
CA SER A 175 -25.00 -2.07 0.05
C SER A 175 -25.21 -0.90 1.01
N TYR A 176 -25.14 -1.15 2.31
CA TYR A 176 -25.19 -0.12 3.35
C TYR A 176 -23.80 0.24 3.89
N LEU A 177 -22.99 -0.78 4.17
CA LEU A 177 -21.65 -0.62 4.73
C LEU A 177 -20.67 -1.51 3.97
N ARG A 178 -19.46 -0.99 3.80
CA ARG A 178 -18.34 -1.72 3.21
C ARG A 178 -17.25 -1.92 4.25
N SER A 179 -16.68 -3.11 4.31
CA SER A 179 -15.57 -3.41 5.21
C SER A 179 -14.23 -2.88 4.69
N ASN A 180 -13.19 -2.97 5.52
CA ASN A 180 -11.81 -2.94 5.04
C ASN A 180 -11.53 -4.09 4.05
N CYS A 181 -10.43 -3.99 3.31
CA CYS A 181 -9.93 -5.08 2.47
C CYS A 181 -8.89 -5.90 3.25
N ILE A 182 -8.90 -7.22 3.05
CA ILE A 182 -7.93 -8.15 3.65
C ILE A 182 -7.27 -8.98 2.56
N HIS A 183 -5.95 -9.13 2.63
CA HIS A 183 -5.18 -9.96 1.70
C HIS A 183 -4.79 -11.29 2.34
N THR A 184 -5.43 -12.38 1.92
CA THR A 184 -5.15 -13.74 2.42
C THR A 184 -3.74 -14.18 2.07
N PRO A 185 -3.02 -14.83 3.00
CA PRO A 185 -1.69 -15.35 2.73
C PRO A 185 -1.74 -16.46 1.67
N ALA A 186 -0.61 -16.77 1.04
CA ALA A 186 -0.53 -17.86 0.08
C ALA A 186 -0.88 -19.21 0.74
N SER A 187 -1.76 -20.00 0.10
CA SER A 187 -2.18 -21.32 0.59
C SER A 187 -1.07 -22.37 0.47
N THR A 188 -0.09 -22.12 -0.39
CA THR A 188 1.11 -22.95 -0.52
C THR A 188 2.27 -21.99 -0.59
N ILE A 189 3.15 -22.10 0.40
CA ILE A 189 4.38 -21.34 0.40
C ILE A 189 5.30 -22.08 -0.59
N ARG A 190 5.36 -21.59 -1.84
CA ARG A 190 6.31 -22.07 -2.87
C ARG A 190 7.42 -21.05 -3.04
N GLY A 191 8.41 -21.14 -2.16
CA GLY A 191 9.70 -20.49 -2.29
C GLY A 191 10.79 -21.49 -1.93
N THR A 192 11.91 -21.47 -2.64
CA THR A 192 13.03 -22.42 -2.53
C THR A 192 13.70 -22.49 -1.15
N ASN A 193 13.35 -21.62 -0.19
CA ASN A 193 13.98 -21.53 1.14
C ASN A 193 12.95 -21.45 2.28
N GLN A 194 11.99 -22.39 2.34
CA GLN A 194 10.86 -22.29 3.29
C GLN A 194 10.74 -23.43 4.28
N GLU A 195 11.55 -24.48 4.13
CA GLU A 195 11.68 -25.50 5.17
C GLU A 195 12.01 -24.93 6.56
N PRO A 196 12.87 -23.90 6.71
CA PRO A 196 13.17 -23.36 8.04
C PRO A 196 11.96 -22.70 8.71
N LEU A 197 11.13 -21.99 7.94
CA LEU A 197 9.96 -21.27 8.46
C LEU A 197 8.82 -22.23 8.82
N VAL A 198 8.60 -23.26 8.00
CA VAL A 198 7.62 -24.32 8.26
C VAL A 198 8.03 -25.11 9.51
N ARG A 199 9.32 -25.43 9.65
CA ARG A 199 9.89 -26.13 10.82
C ARG A 199 9.80 -25.31 12.11
N PHE A 200 10.00 -24.00 12.02
CA PHE A 200 9.82 -23.06 13.14
C PHE A 200 8.35 -22.99 13.60
N LEU A 201 7.41 -22.86 12.65
CA LEU A 201 5.97 -22.84 12.95
C LEU A 201 5.44 -24.17 13.50
N GLN A 202 6.14 -25.27 13.24
CA GLN A 202 5.80 -26.61 13.72
C GLN A 202 6.39 -26.93 15.11
N GLU A 203 6.95 -25.95 15.82
CA GLU A 203 7.48 -26.08 17.19
C GLU A 203 8.38 -27.32 17.36
N THR A 204 9.41 -27.42 16.51
CA THR A 204 10.56 -28.26 16.85
C THR A 204 11.61 -27.34 17.46
N ASP A 205 12.06 -27.63 18.68
CA ASP A 205 13.08 -26.88 19.45
C ASP A 205 14.48 -26.88 18.78
N SER A 206 14.55 -26.90 17.45
CA SER A 206 15.81 -26.82 16.71
C SER A 206 16.16 -25.36 16.46
N GLU A 207 17.39 -24.98 16.82
CA GLU A 207 17.97 -23.70 16.44
C GLU A 207 17.82 -23.46 14.92
N PRO A 208 17.41 -22.26 14.48
CA PRO A 208 17.21 -21.99 13.07
C PRO A 208 18.54 -22.11 12.32
N ASN A 209 18.53 -22.80 11.17
CA ASN A 209 19.68 -22.83 10.27
C ASN A 209 20.08 -21.41 9.86
N TRP A 210 21.39 -21.12 9.89
CA TRP A 210 21.94 -19.86 9.45
C TRP A 210 21.50 -19.55 8.01
N ILE A 211 20.86 -18.39 7.81
CA ILE A 211 20.45 -17.90 6.49
C ILE A 211 21.49 -16.86 6.05
N GLU A 212 22.11 -17.07 4.89
CA GLU A 212 23.19 -16.22 4.37
C GLU A 212 22.74 -14.78 4.01
N HIS A 213 21.43 -14.53 3.95
CA HIS A 213 20.86 -13.22 3.67
C HIS A 213 20.38 -12.54 4.96
N VAL A 214 21.30 -11.95 5.70
CA VAL A 214 20.96 -10.99 6.76
C VAL A 214 20.56 -9.66 6.10
N SER A 215 19.38 -9.14 6.43
CA SER A 215 19.06 -7.75 6.09
C SER A 215 20.02 -6.82 6.82
N THR A 216 20.66 -5.91 6.08
CA THR A 216 21.66 -4.94 6.59
C THR A 216 21.13 -4.05 7.74
N TYR A 217 19.82 -4.07 7.99
CA TYR A 217 19.14 -3.23 8.98
C TYR A 217 18.63 -3.98 10.23
N SER A 218 18.95 -5.27 10.41
CA SER A 218 18.59 -5.98 11.63
C SER A 218 19.58 -5.66 12.76
N TYR A 219 19.10 -5.01 13.83
CA TYR A 219 19.87 -4.73 15.04
C TYR A 219 19.73 -5.90 16.02
N TYR A 220 20.81 -6.63 16.28
CA TYR A 220 20.84 -7.70 17.27
C TYR A 220 21.41 -7.16 18.58
N VAL A 221 20.63 -7.24 19.65
CA VAL A 221 21.10 -6.93 21.01
C VAL A 221 21.82 -8.16 21.53
N VAL A 222 23.10 -8.03 21.84
CA VAL A 222 23.86 -9.06 22.54
C VAL A 222 23.29 -9.15 23.96
N LYS A 223 22.79 -10.32 24.33
CA LYS A 223 22.33 -10.58 25.70
C LYS A 223 23.58 -10.74 26.55
N GLU A 224 23.86 -9.80 27.44
CA GLU A 224 24.89 -9.98 28.46
C GLU A 224 24.43 -11.10 29.38
N GLU A 225 25.20 -12.19 29.44
CA GLU A 225 25.00 -13.25 30.40
C GLU A 225 25.28 -12.69 31.80
N SER A 226 24.25 -12.68 32.64
CA SER A 226 24.39 -12.33 34.05
C SER A 226 25.24 -13.39 34.75
N LEU A 227 26.44 -12.99 35.17
CA LEU A 227 27.35 -13.72 36.06
C LEU A 227 26.69 -14.13 37.38
#